data_AF-A0A535AW63-F1
#
_entry.id   AF-A0A535AW63-F1
#
_cell.length_a   1.000
_cell.length_b   1.000
_cell.length_c   1.000
_cell.angle_alpha   90.00
_cell.angle_beta   90.00
_cell.angle_gamma   90.00
#
_symmetry.space_group_name_H-M   'P 1'
#
loop_
_entity.id
_entity.type
_entity.pdbx_description
1 polymer ?
#
loop_
_entity_poly.entity_id
_entity_poly.type
_entity_poly.pdbx_seq_one_letter_code
_entity_poly.pdbx_strand_id
1 'polypeptide(L)'
;MADPNKVVAVDALLADLSKATIGTTFNQFREMGPDDAPGAPVIRLANLRHYLLERDQADVLAVGEAGGYQGMRWSGIAFTSEFDLLRWGDPYRRSSRRSRPWKEPSGTIVHGVLDEMGAERRAILWNTVPTHPFLSDQPLSNRRPTRVEVAAGLPFAERLIDIVRPRLVVGVGRIAADTLGSRAVYVRHPAQSGATAFRAGMRAALQRLG
;
A
#
# COMPACT_ATOMS: atom_id res chain seq x y z
N MET A 1 22.61 3.94 -4.11
CA MET A 1 22.23 5.35 -3.84
C MET A 1 21.08 5.65 -4.78
N ALA A 2 19.94 6.11 -4.28
CA ALA A 2 18.74 6.28 -5.10
C ALA A 2 18.99 7.30 -6.23
N ASP A 3 18.44 7.02 -7.43
CA ASP A 3 18.46 7.94 -8.57
C ASP A 3 17.86 9.30 -8.17
N PRO A 4 18.61 10.43 -8.26
CA PRO A 4 18.13 11.75 -7.88
C PRO A 4 16.82 12.15 -8.56
N ASN A 5 16.61 11.74 -9.82
CA ASN A 5 15.36 12.02 -10.54
C ASN A 5 14.19 11.24 -9.93
N LYS A 6 14.43 9.99 -9.51
CA LYS A 6 13.43 9.16 -8.83
C LYS A 6 13.07 9.74 -7.46
N VAL A 7 14.04 10.27 -6.72
CA VAL A 7 13.80 10.95 -5.43
C VAL A 7 12.85 12.13 -5.61
N VAL A 8 13.15 13.04 -6.56
CA VAL A 8 12.30 14.21 -6.84
C VAL A 8 10.89 13.79 -7.27
N ALA A 9 10.78 12.77 -8.12
CA ALA A 9 9.49 12.29 -8.59
C ALA A 9 8.64 11.65 -7.46
N VAL A 10 9.27 10.88 -6.56
CA VAL A 10 8.63 10.33 -5.36
C VAL A 10 8.17 11.46 -4.44
N ASP A 11 9.01 12.46 -4.17
CA ASP A 11 8.67 13.58 -3.30
C ASP A 11 7.48 14.37 -3.84
N ALA A 12 7.44 14.59 -5.15
CA ALA A 12 6.30 15.24 -5.80
C ALA A 12 5.02 14.37 -5.75
N LEU A 13 5.13 13.04 -5.92
CA LEU A 13 4.00 12.12 -5.77
C LEU A 13 3.39 12.19 -4.36
N LEU A 14 4.25 12.17 -3.34
CA LEU A 14 3.83 12.21 -1.93
C LEU A 14 3.27 13.58 -1.53
N ALA A 15 3.82 14.67 -2.07
CA ALA A 15 3.30 16.02 -1.86
C ALA A 15 1.86 16.14 -2.38
N ASP A 16 1.57 15.60 -3.57
CA ASP A 16 0.22 15.63 -4.14
C ASP A 16 -0.73 14.69 -3.38
N LEU A 17 -0.26 13.49 -3.02
CA LEU A 17 -1.05 12.52 -2.25
C LEU A 17 -1.48 13.08 -0.88
N SER A 18 -0.60 13.84 -0.21
CA SER A 18 -0.91 14.49 1.08
C SER A 18 -2.00 15.57 0.98
N LYS A 19 -2.28 16.09 -0.22
CA LYS A 19 -3.30 17.12 -0.45
C LYS A 19 -4.57 16.55 -1.06
N ALA A 20 -4.52 15.33 -1.59
CA ALA A 20 -5.60 14.71 -2.32
C ALA A 20 -6.88 14.56 -1.49
N THR A 21 -8.02 14.73 -2.16
CA THR A 21 -9.34 14.37 -1.65
C THR A 21 -9.92 13.30 -2.57
N ILE A 22 -10.08 12.09 -2.03
CA ILE A 22 -10.56 10.93 -2.79
C ILE A 22 -11.91 10.54 -2.18
N GLY A 23 -13.00 11.05 -2.75
CA GLY A 23 -14.36 10.84 -2.25
C GLY A 23 -14.49 11.17 -0.76
N THR A 24 -15.11 10.26 0.01
CA THR A 24 -15.30 10.41 1.46
C THR A 24 -14.34 9.52 2.26
N THR A 25 -13.21 9.17 1.66
CA THR A 25 -12.16 8.40 2.34
C THR A 25 -11.38 9.25 3.33
N PHE A 26 -10.81 8.61 4.34
CA PHE A 26 -9.86 9.24 5.26
C PHE A 26 -8.49 9.28 4.60
N ASN A 27 -7.95 10.48 4.35
CA ASN A 27 -6.59 10.63 3.84
C ASN A 27 -5.58 10.58 4.99
N GLN A 28 -4.99 9.41 5.23
CA GLN A 28 -3.98 9.22 6.28
C GLN A 28 -2.70 10.05 6.09
N PHE A 29 -2.48 10.68 4.96
CA PHE A 29 -1.31 11.56 4.76
C PHE A 29 -1.60 13.02 5.12
N ARG A 30 -2.85 13.32 5.49
CA ARG A 30 -3.33 14.67 5.84
C ARG A 30 -4.05 14.72 7.17
N GLU A 31 -4.91 13.74 7.41
CA GLU A 31 -5.91 13.76 8.47
C GLU A 31 -5.44 13.02 9.74
N MET A 32 -6.00 13.47 10.86
CA MET A 32 -5.76 12.93 12.20
C MET A 32 -7.10 12.44 12.78
N GLY A 33 -7.11 11.23 13.31
CA GLY A 33 -8.17 10.69 14.15
C GLY A 33 -7.81 10.72 15.64
N PRO A 34 -8.72 10.29 16.52
CA PRO A 34 -8.52 10.33 17.97
C PRO A 34 -7.39 9.41 18.46
N ASP A 35 -7.17 8.27 17.79
CA ASP A 35 -6.14 7.29 18.14
C ASP A 35 -4.78 7.56 17.47
N ASP A 36 -4.66 8.63 16.67
CA ASP A 36 -3.40 9.01 16.02
C ASP A 36 -2.43 9.68 17.01
N ALA A 37 -1.17 9.28 16.97
CA ALA A 37 -0.08 9.93 17.69
C ALA A 37 0.13 11.37 17.16
N PRO A 38 0.66 12.30 17.97
CA PRO A 38 0.99 13.64 17.48
C PRO A 38 1.85 13.58 16.21
N GLY A 39 1.43 14.27 15.16
CA GLY A 39 2.14 14.29 13.88
C GLY A 39 2.00 13.01 13.02
N ALA A 40 1.00 12.15 13.27
CA ALA A 40 0.81 10.89 12.53
C ALA A 40 0.82 11.02 10.99
N PRO A 41 0.23 12.05 10.35
CA PRO A 41 0.37 12.28 8.90
C PRO A 41 1.82 12.38 8.44
N VAL A 42 2.63 13.15 9.16
CA VAL A 42 4.06 13.35 8.86
C VAL A 42 4.83 12.04 9.04
N ILE A 43 4.51 11.26 10.08
CA ILE A 43 5.11 9.95 10.31
C ILE A 43 4.79 9.00 9.15
N ARG A 44 3.52 8.90 8.73
CA ARG A 44 3.10 8.02 7.63
C ARG A 44 3.70 8.43 6.29
N LEU A 45 3.81 9.74 6.01
CA LEU A 45 4.53 10.25 4.84
C LEU A 45 6.01 9.91 4.88
N ALA A 46 6.68 10.07 6.03
CA ALA A 46 8.09 9.72 6.18
C ALA A 46 8.33 8.20 6.01
N ASN A 47 7.48 7.36 6.59
CA ASN A 47 7.52 5.91 6.39
C ASN A 47 7.36 5.55 4.92
N LEU A 48 6.33 6.09 4.26
CA LEU A 48 6.06 5.79 2.85
C LEU A 48 7.19 6.28 1.94
N ARG A 49 7.75 7.46 2.22
CA ARG A 49 8.92 7.98 1.51
C ARG A 49 10.11 7.05 1.66
N HIS A 50 10.44 6.66 2.89
CA HIS A 50 11.56 5.74 3.14
C HIS A 50 11.35 4.40 2.44
N TYR A 51 10.14 3.84 2.55
CA TYR A 51 9.71 2.59 1.91
C TYR A 51 9.90 2.58 0.39
N LEU A 52 9.53 3.67 -0.28
CA LEU A 52 9.69 3.79 -1.73
C LEU A 52 11.15 3.98 -2.14
N LEU A 53 11.93 4.74 -1.37
CA LEU A 53 13.34 5.02 -1.68
C LEU A 53 14.26 3.82 -1.39
N GLU A 54 13.96 3.00 -0.39
CA GLU A 54 14.72 1.76 -0.14
C GLU A 54 14.44 0.65 -1.17
N ARG A 55 13.35 0.80 -1.93
CA ARG A 55 12.91 -0.08 -3.02
C ARG A 55 13.22 0.55 -4.40
N ASP A 56 14.34 1.26 -4.51
CA ASP A 56 14.75 1.93 -5.75
C ASP A 56 14.96 0.94 -6.91
N GLN A 57 15.36 -0.30 -6.63
CA GLN A 57 15.52 -1.39 -7.59
C GLN A 57 14.33 -2.37 -7.66
N ALA A 58 13.17 -2.01 -7.09
CA ALA A 58 11.99 -2.88 -7.16
C ALA A 58 11.56 -3.14 -8.61
N ASP A 59 11.42 -4.41 -8.96
CA ASP A 59 10.97 -4.88 -10.28
C ASP A 59 9.51 -5.38 -10.28
N VAL A 60 8.86 -5.37 -9.11
CA VAL A 60 7.46 -5.73 -8.90
C VAL A 60 6.68 -4.58 -8.27
N LEU A 61 5.51 -4.27 -8.82
CA LEU A 61 4.50 -3.44 -8.16
C LEU A 61 3.21 -4.24 -7.95
N ALA A 62 2.86 -4.53 -6.71
CA ALA A 62 1.60 -5.18 -6.36
C ALA A 62 0.59 -4.14 -5.87
N VAL A 63 -0.50 -3.98 -6.60
CA VAL A 63 -1.54 -2.97 -6.37
C VAL A 63 -2.78 -3.66 -5.80
N GLY A 64 -3.18 -3.30 -4.59
CA GLY A 64 -4.42 -3.70 -3.93
C GLY A 64 -5.57 -2.74 -4.17
N GLU A 65 -6.69 -2.98 -3.50
CA GLU A 65 -7.92 -2.20 -3.67
C GLU A 65 -7.84 -0.83 -2.98
N ALA A 66 -7.72 -0.81 -1.66
CA ALA A 66 -7.79 0.41 -0.85
C ALA A 66 -7.08 0.25 0.51
N GLY A 67 -6.82 1.36 1.19
CA GLY A 67 -6.25 1.34 2.54
C GLY A 67 -7.20 0.68 3.56
N GLY A 68 -6.71 -0.30 4.33
CA GLY A 68 -7.47 -0.95 5.40
C GLY A 68 -7.27 -0.30 6.78
N TYR A 69 -8.30 -0.33 7.63
CA TYR A 69 -8.25 0.30 8.96
C TYR A 69 -7.26 -0.38 9.93
N GLN A 70 -6.85 -1.64 9.70
CA GLN A 70 -5.88 -2.36 10.55
C GLN A 70 -4.44 -2.29 9.99
N GLY A 71 -4.26 -1.70 8.81
CA GLY A 71 -3.01 -1.74 8.05
C GLY A 71 -2.55 -0.35 7.67
N MET A 72 -2.63 -0.07 6.36
CA MET A 72 -2.18 1.17 5.70
C MET A 72 -2.65 2.45 6.38
N ARG A 73 -3.84 2.46 7.01
CA ARG A 73 -4.35 3.62 7.75
C ARG A 73 -3.33 4.17 8.77
N TRP A 74 -2.54 3.28 9.37
CA TRP A 74 -1.57 3.60 10.42
C TRP A 74 -0.13 3.51 9.94
N SER A 75 0.21 2.54 9.11
CA SER A 75 1.59 2.41 8.60
C SER A 75 1.92 3.43 7.51
N GLY A 76 0.90 3.85 6.74
CA GLY A 76 1.05 4.60 5.49
C GLY A 76 1.34 3.73 4.26
N ILE A 77 1.47 2.41 4.40
CA ILE A 77 1.93 1.50 3.33
C ILE A 77 0.89 0.39 3.09
N ALA A 78 0.58 0.12 1.82
CA ALA A 78 -0.43 -0.88 1.45
C ALA A 78 -0.04 -2.28 1.92
N PHE A 79 -1.02 -3.07 2.41
CA PHE A 79 -0.80 -4.40 2.98
C PHE A 79 0.25 -4.46 4.10
N THR A 80 0.55 -3.35 4.76
CA THR A 80 1.51 -3.31 5.85
C THR A 80 0.81 -2.77 7.08
N SER A 81 0.76 -3.54 8.16
CA SER A 81 0.31 -3.06 9.47
C SER A 81 1.47 -2.50 10.28
N GLU A 82 1.19 -1.82 11.40
CA GLU A 82 2.27 -1.37 12.30
C GLU A 82 3.11 -2.55 12.83
N PHE A 83 2.49 -3.72 13.01
CA PHE A 83 3.21 -4.94 13.38
C PHE A 83 4.22 -5.37 12.31
N ASP A 84 3.82 -5.30 11.03
CA ASP A 84 4.70 -5.65 9.91
C ASP A 84 5.80 -4.59 9.73
N LEU A 85 5.41 -3.31 9.77
CA LEU A 85 6.28 -2.15 9.66
C LEU A 85 7.45 -2.19 10.66
N LEU A 86 7.16 -2.49 11.93
CA LEU A 86 8.17 -2.51 12.99
C LEU A 86 9.24 -3.59 12.81
N ARG A 87 8.98 -4.63 12.00
CA ARG A 87 10.01 -5.64 11.68
C ARG A 87 11.15 -5.07 10.84
N TRP A 88 10.92 -3.98 10.11
CA TRP A 88 11.96 -3.34 9.31
C TRP A 88 12.90 -2.45 10.13
N GLY A 89 12.53 -2.11 11.37
CA GLY A 89 13.37 -1.30 12.27
C GLY A 89 13.42 0.18 11.88
N ASP A 90 14.42 0.90 12.41
CA ASP A 90 14.60 2.32 12.10
C ASP A 90 14.85 2.54 10.60
N PRO A 91 14.33 3.63 9.99
CA PRO A 91 13.66 4.78 10.63
C PRO A 91 12.13 4.65 10.70
N TYR A 92 11.57 3.44 10.52
CA TYR A 92 10.11 3.26 10.50
C TYR A 92 9.48 3.45 11.87
N ARG A 93 8.38 4.21 11.92
CA ARG A 93 7.70 4.55 13.19
C ARG A 93 6.21 4.28 13.13
N ARG A 94 5.66 3.89 14.28
CA ARG A 94 4.21 3.78 14.47
C ARG A 94 3.56 5.16 14.47
N SER A 95 2.31 5.23 14.01
CA SER A 95 1.52 6.46 13.98
C SER A 95 0.31 6.41 14.91
N SER A 96 0.02 5.28 15.56
CA SER A 96 -1.06 5.16 16.54
C SER A 96 -0.57 5.29 17.99
N ARG A 97 -1.46 5.71 18.89
CA ARG A 97 -1.21 5.76 20.35
C ARG A 97 -1.46 4.44 21.07
N ARG A 98 -1.80 3.38 20.34
CA ARG A 98 -2.19 2.11 20.96
C ARG A 98 -1.01 1.46 21.69
N SER A 99 -1.29 0.81 22.83
CA SER A 99 -0.30 0.01 23.54
C SER A 99 0.24 -1.15 22.69
N ARG A 100 -0.64 -1.78 21.90
CA ARG A 100 -0.28 -2.82 20.93
C ARG A 100 -0.38 -2.30 19.50
N PRO A 101 0.60 -2.60 18.63
CA PRO A 101 0.55 -2.22 17.22
C PRO A 101 -0.66 -2.85 16.55
N TRP A 102 -1.21 -2.14 15.56
CA TRP A 102 -2.18 -2.72 14.66
C TRP A 102 -1.59 -3.90 13.90
N LYS A 103 -2.41 -4.94 13.73
CA LYS A 103 -2.06 -6.15 12.98
C LYS A 103 -3.16 -6.45 11.98
N GLU A 104 -2.78 -6.62 10.72
CA GLU A 104 -3.70 -6.91 9.62
C GLU A 104 -3.44 -8.34 9.07
N PRO A 105 -4.45 -9.24 9.05
CA PRO A 105 -4.28 -10.59 8.53
C PRO A 105 -3.81 -10.64 7.07
N SER A 106 -4.35 -9.78 6.20
CA SER A 106 -3.97 -9.69 4.79
C SER A 106 -2.49 -9.32 4.64
N GLY A 107 -2.02 -8.32 5.41
CA GLY A 107 -0.62 -7.90 5.37
C GLY A 107 0.34 -8.99 5.82
N THR A 108 0.01 -9.71 6.91
CA THR A 108 0.80 -10.87 7.35
C THR A 108 0.92 -11.95 6.27
N ILE A 109 -0.14 -12.19 5.49
CA ILE A 109 -0.11 -13.16 4.38
C ILE A 109 0.77 -12.65 3.23
N VAL A 110 0.62 -11.38 2.84
CA VAL A 110 1.39 -10.75 1.76
C VAL A 110 2.88 -10.78 2.08
N HIS A 111 3.28 -10.22 3.22
CA HIS A 111 4.66 -10.20 3.66
C HIS A 111 5.24 -11.61 3.81
N GLY A 112 4.48 -12.57 4.34
CA GLY A 112 4.94 -13.95 4.45
C GLY A 112 5.28 -14.61 3.11
N VAL A 113 4.58 -14.28 2.02
CA VAL A 113 4.93 -14.77 0.68
C VAL A 113 6.14 -14.02 0.10
N LEU A 114 6.22 -12.71 0.32
CA LEU A 114 7.37 -11.93 -0.13
C LEU A 114 8.66 -12.38 0.56
N ASP A 115 8.62 -12.63 1.87
CA ASP A 115 9.74 -13.18 2.65
C ASP A 115 10.17 -14.54 2.10
N GLU A 116 9.21 -15.47 1.92
CA GLU A 116 9.45 -16.82 1.38
C GLU A 116 10.14 -16.79 0.00
N MET A 117 9.77 -15.81 -0.84
CA MET A 117 10.28 -15.67 -2.20
C MET A 117 11.49 -14.74 -2.31
N GLY A 118 12.04 -14.24 -1.18
CA GLY A 118 13.14 -13.27 -1.19
C GLY A 118 12.80 -11.97 -1.92
N ALA A 119 11.53 -11.57 -1.92
CA ALA A 119 10.98 -10.50 -2.74
C ALA A 119 10.61 -9.22 -1.95
N GLU A 120 10.82 -9.18 -0.63
CA GLU A 120 10.44 -8.03 0.23
C GLU A 120 10.97 -6.67 -0.27
N ARG A 121 12.24 -6.61 -0.69
CA ARG A 121 12.84 -5.38 -1.25
C ARG A 121 12.65 -5.25 -2.76
N ARG A 122 12.15 -6.29 -3.43
CA ARG A 122 11.89 -6.28 -4.87
C ARG A 122 10.45 -5.86 -5.21
N ALA A 123 9.54 -5.95 -4.24
CA ALA A 123 8.13 -5.62 -4.41
C ALA A 123 7.76 -4.33 -3.70
N ILE A 124 7.14 -3.41 -4.45
CA ILE A 124 6.40 -2.27 -3.91
C ILE A 124 4.93 -2.67 -3.78
N LEU A 125 4.35 -2.42 -2.62
CA LEU A 125 2.95 -2.61 -2.29
C LEU A 125 2.25 -1.25 -2.36
N TRP A 126 1.19 -1.17 -3.16
CA TRP A 126 0.39 0.04 -3.35
C TRP A 126 -1.10 -0.28 -3.38
N ASN A 127 -1.97 0.73 -3.39
CA ASN A 127 -3.43 0.56 -3.54
C ASN A 127 -3.97 1.45 -4.66
N THR A 128 -4.96 0.98 -5.40
CA THR A 128 -5.70 1.79 -6.37
C THR A 128 -6.32 3.02 -5.71
N VAL A 129 -6.92 2.84 -4.52
CA VAL A 129 -7.34 3.95 -3.65
C VAL A 129 -6.31 4.08 -2.53
N PRO A 130 -5.35 5.04 -2.61
CA PRO A 130 -4.26 5.15 -1.64
C PRO A 130 -4.71 5.73 -0.29
N THR A 131 -6.00 5.90 -0.06
CA THR A 131 -6.62 6.39 1.18
C THR A 131 -7.55 5.34 1.78
N HIS A 132 -8.05 5.58 2.99
CA HIS A 132 -8.85 4.60 3.72
C HIS A 132 -10.37 4.85 3.58
N PRO A 133 -11.13 4.04 2.80
CA PRO A 133 -12.58 4.10 2.78
C PRO A 133 -13.19 3.45 4.04
N PHE A 134 -14.03 4.21 4.74
CA PHE A 134 -14.72 3.79 5.96
C PHE A 134 -16.23 4.12 5.90
N LEU A 135 -17.04 3.45 6.71
CA LEU A 135 -18.45 3.82 6.92
C LEU A 135 -18.52 5.09 7.77
N SER A 136 -19.34 6.09 7.40
CA SER A 136 -19.36 7.45 7.99
C SER A 136 -19.31 7.47 9.52
N ASP A 137 -20.07 6.61 10.18
CA ASP A 137 -20.21 6.57 11.63
C ASP A 137 -19.28 5.55 12.31
N GLN A 138 -18.44 4.86 11.52
CA GLN A 138 -17.50 3.85 12.00
C GLN A 138 -16.11 4.07 11.36
N PRO A 139 -15.31 5.04 11.85
CA PRO A 139 -13.98 5.37 11.32
C PRO A 139 -12.95 4.23 11.35
N LEU A 140 -13.24 3.15 12.09
CA LEU A 140 -12.45 1.91 12.19
C LEU A 140 -13.20 0.75 11.53
N SER A 141 -13.70 0.97 10.32
CA SER A 141 -14.35 -0.03 9.49
C SER A 141 -13.78 0.02 8.08
N ASN A 142 -13.92 -1.06 7.33
CA ASN A 142 -13.64 -1.05 5.90
C ASN A 142 -14.97 -1.00 5.14
N ARG A 143 -15.06 -0.13 4.14
CA ARG A 143 -16.05 -0.26 3.07
C ARG A 143 -15.35 -0.41 1.73
N ARG A 144 -16.06 -1.01 0.77
CA ARG A 144 -15.59 -1.04 -0.62
C ARG A 144 -15.49 0.41 -1.16
N PRO A 145 -14.42 0.79 -1.88
CA PRO A 145 -14.35 2.09 -2.51
C PRO A 145 -15.38 2.17 -3.65
N THR A 146 -15.89 3.38 -3.85
CA THR A 146 -16.80 3.68 -4.97
C THR A 146 -16.02 3.78 -6.28
N ARG A 147 -16.72 3.73 -7.42
CA ARG A 147 -16.08 3.93 -8.74
C ARG A 147 -15.41 5.30 -8.87
N VAL A 148 -16.00 6.34 -8.27
CA VAL A 148 -15.45 7.70 -8.27
C VAL A 148 -14.15 7.75 -7.47
N GLU A 149 -14.10 7.08 -6.32
CA GLU A 149 -12.88 6.98 -5.50
C GLU A 149 -11.78 6.19 -6.20
N VAL A 150 -12.13 5.08 -6.85
CA VAL A 150 -11.20 4.31 -7.69
C VAL A 150 -10.63 5.19 -8.81
N ALA A 151 -11.48 5.93 -9.53
CA ALA A 151 -11.05 6.82 -10.60
C ALA A 151 -10.15 7.96 -10.10
N ALA A 152 -10.44 8.51 -8.92
CA ALA A 152 -9.62 9.57 -8.31
C ALA A 152 -8.29 9.06 -7.72
N GLY A 153 -8.23 7.79 -7.31
CA GLY A 153 -7.01 7.17 -6.78
C GLY A 153 -6.06 6.63 -7.86
N LEU A 154 -6.61 6.14 -8.97
CA LEU A 154 -5.84 5.51 -10.06
C LEU A 154 -4.65 6.35 -10.57
N PRO A 155 -4.76 7.68 -10.78
CA PRO A 155 -3.64 8.48 -11.27
C PRO A 155 -2.38 8.40 -10.39
N PHE A 156 -2.53 8.18 -9.07
CA PHE A 156 -1.38 7.99 -8.17
C PHE A 156 -0.69 6.64 -8.40
N ALA A 157 -1.45 5.59 -8.66
CA ALA A 157 -0.90 4.27 -8.97
C ALA A 157 -0.20 4.27 -10.35
N GLU A 158 -0.79 4.92 -11.36
CA GLU A 158 -0.18 5.06 -12.69
C GLU A 158 1.12 5.86 -12.63
N ARG A 159 1.11 7.00 -11.91
CA ARG A 159 2.33 7.78 -11.71
C ARG A 159 3.42 6.98 -10.99
N LEU A 160 3.06 6.14 -10.02
CA LEU A 160 4.03 5.27 -9.37
C LEU A 160 4.59 4.20 -10.32
N ILE A 161 3.76 3.64 -11.23
CA ILE A 161 4.22 2.74 -12.29
C ILE A 161 5.24 3.46 -13.18
N ASP A 162 4.98 4.71 -13.56
CA ASP A 162 5.89 5.49 -14.41
C ASP A 162 7.22 5.84 -13.71
N ILE A 163 7.17 6.09 -12.40
CA ILE A 163 8.37 6.35 -11.58
C ILE A 163 9.21 5.08 -11.40
N VAL A 164 8.56 3.96 -11.09
CA VAL A 164 9.23 2.70 -10.73
C VAL A 164 9.68 1.94 -11.98
N ARG A 165 8.88 1.97 -13.05
CA ARG A 165 9.02 1.16 -14.28
C ARG A 165 9.22 -0.34 -13.95
N PRO A 166 8.28 -0.96 -13.20
CA PRO A 166 8.41 -2.35 -12.79
C PRO A 166 8.35 -3.29 -13.99
N ARG A 167 9.04 -4.42 -13.91
CA ARG A 167 8.95 -5.50 -14.91
C ARG A 167 7.64 -6.28 -14.79
N LEU A 168 7.02 -6.26 -13.60
CA LEU A 168 5.76 -6.93 -13.32
C LEU A 168 4.84 -6.03 -12.50
N VAL A 169 3.61 -5.85 -12.97
CA VAL A 169 2.52 -5.29 -12.16
C VAL A 169 1.54 -6.40 -11.80
N VAL A 170 1.18 -6.47 -10.52
CA VAL A 170 0.22 -7.45 -9.99
C VAL A 170 -1.01 -6.72 -9.48
N GLY A 171 -2.19 -7.07 -9.99
CA GLY A 171 -3.47 -6.60 -9.47
C GLY A 171 -3.98 -7.56 -8.39
N VAL A 172 -3.88 -7.17 -7.13
CA VAL A 172 -4.31 -7.99 -5.98
C VAL A 172 -5.79 -7.73 -5.70
N GLY A 173 -6.64 -8.64 -6.17
CA GLY A 173 -8.09 -8.49 -6.15
C GLY A 173 -8.64 -7.87 -7.42
N ARG A 174 -9.97 -7.99 -7.60
CA ARG A 174 -10.62 -7.63 -8.87
C ARG A 174 -10.57 -6.14 -9.15
N ILE A 175 -10.79 -5.28 -8.16
CA ILE A 175 -10.76 -3.82 -8.38
C ILE A 175 -9.42 -3.38 -8.97
N ALA A 176 -8.31 -3.81 -8.37
CA ALA A 176 -6.99 -3.43 -8.88
C ALA A 176 -6.72 -4.01 -10.29
N ALA A 177 -7.05 -5.28 -10.51
CA ALA A 177 -6.84 -5.92 -11.81
C ALA A 177 -7.71 -5.32 -12.92
N ASP A 178 -9.00 -5.10 -12.66
CA ASP A 178 -9.93 -4.50 -13.62
C ASP A 178 -9.51 -3.07 -13.97
N THR A 179 -9.02 -2.31 -12.99
CA THR A 179 -8.60 -0.92 -13.19
C THR A 179 -7.30 -0.81 -13.97
N LEU A 180 -6.34 -1.72 -13.72
CA LEU A 180 -5.04 -1.73 -14.41
C LEU A 180 -5.11 -2.46 -15.78
N GLY A 181 -6.15 -3.27 -16.00
CA GLY A 181 -6.39 -3.99 -17.24
C GLY A 181 -5.21 -4.87 -17.64
N SER A 182 -4.83 -4.82 -18.92
CA SER A 182 -3.74 -5.62 -19.48
C SER A 182 -2.35 -5.31 -18.91
N ARG A 183 -2.19 -4.22 -18.13
CA ARG A 183 -0.92 -3.89 -17.49
C ARG A 183 -0.61 -4.82 -16.32
N ALA A 184 -1.61 -5.46 -15.72
CA ALA A 184 -1.44 -6.21 -14.48
C ALA A 184 -1.84 -7.70 -14.61
N VAL A 185 -1.08 -8.57 -13.97
CA VAL A 185 -1.48 -9.95 -13.73
C VAL A 185 -2.40 -9.99 -12.51
N TYR A 186 -3.58 -10.58 -12.67
CA TYR A 186 -4.51 -10.78 -11.56
C TYR A 186 -3.99 -11.81 -10.57
N VAL A 187 -4.04 -11.46 -9.28
CA VAL A 187 -3.88 -12.38 -8.15
C VAL A 187 -5.07 -12.21 -7.21
N ARG A 188 -5.62 -13.33 -6.72
CA ARG A 188 -6.74 -13.30 -5.77
C ARG A 188 -6.32 -12.58 -4.48
N HIS A 189 -7.14 -11.65 -3.99
CA HIS A 189 -6.90 -10.96 -2.71
C HIS A 189 -6.84 -11.95 -1.52
N PRO A 190 -5.95 -11.76 -0.53
CA PRO A 190 -5.74 -12.71 0.58
C PRO A 190 -6.90 -12.78 1.60
N ALA A 191 -7.72 -11.72 1.71
CA ALA A 191 -8.91 -11.70 2.56
C ALA A 191 -10.03 -12.65 2.06
N GLN A 192 -11.08 -12.84 2.89
CA GLN A 192 -12.29 -13.60 2.55
C GLN A 192 -11.98 -15.03 2.05
N SER A 193 -11.24 -15.80 2.88
CA SER A 193 -10.76 -17.15 2.57
C SER A 193 -9.86 -17.23 1.32
N GLY A 194 -9.31 -16.11 0.86
CA GLY A 194 -8.47 -16.03 -0.33
C GLY A 194 -7.00 -16.37 -0.12
N ALA A 195 -6.57 -16.64 1.13
CA ALA A 195 -5.17 -16.81 1.49
C ALA A 195 -4.42 -17.84 0.63
N THR A 196 -4.97 -19.05 0.47
CA THR A 196 -4.34 -20.12 -0.32
C THR A 196 -4.18 -19.73 -1.79
N ALA A 197 -5.23 -19.16 -2.39
CA ALA A 197 -5.22 -18.72 -3.78
C ALA A 197 -4.27 -17.52 -4.00
N PHE A 198 -4.22 -16.58 -3.04
CA PHE A 198 -3.25 -15.48 -3.05
C PHE A 198 -1.82 -16.02 -3.06
N ARG A 199 -1.48 -16.93 -2.13
CA ARG A 199 -0.13 -17.51 -2.03
C ARG A 199 0.29 -18.19 -3.33
N ALA A 200 -0.57 -19.04 -3.88
CA ALA A 200 -0.29 -19.72 -5.15
C ALA A 200 -0.11 -18.73 -6.31
N GLY A 201 -1.02 -17.76 -6.45
CA GLY A 201 -0.98 -16.78 -7.53
C GLY A 201 0.23 -15.85 -7.44
N MET A 202 0.58 -15.38 -6.24
CA MET A 202 1.71 -14.49 -6.03
C MET A 202 3.04 -15.20 -6.27
N ARG A 203 3.20 -16.46 -5.82
CA ARG A 203 4.39 -17.27 -6.15
C ARG A 203 4.55 -17.43 -7.66
N ALA A 204 3.49 -17.85 -8.35
CA ALA A 204 3.51 -18.01 -9.80
C ALA A 204 3.80 -16.69 -10.54
N ALA A 205 3.33 -15.55 -10.03
CA ALA A 205 3.63 -14.24 -10.59
C ALA A 205 5.12 -13.88 -10.42
N LEU A 206 5.67 -14.04 -9.22
CA LEU A 206 7.07 -13.71 -8.91
C LEU A 206 8.07 -14.61 -9.64
N GLN A 207 7.74 -15.89 -9.84
CA GLN A 207 8.57 -16.85 -10.60
C GLN A 207 8.74 -16.46 -12.07
N ARG A 208 7.87 -15.61 -12.65
CA ARG A 208 8.05 -15.15 -14.04
C ARG A 208 9.24 -14.20 -14.24
N LEU A 209 9.80 -13.66 -13.15
CA LEU A 209 10.91 -12.71 -13.21
C LEU A 209 12.29 -13.36 -13.09
N GLY A 210 12.35 -14.66 -12.76
CA GLY A 210 13.57 -15.44 -12.56
C GLY A 210 13.53 -16.74 -13.35
#